data_AF-A0A6J6LII4-F1
#
_entry.id   AF-A0A6J6LII4-F1
#
_cell.length_a   1.000
_cell.length_b   1.000
_cell.length_c   1.000
_cell.angle_alpha   90.00
_cell.angle_beta   90.00
_cell.angle_gamma   90.00
#
_symmetry.space_group_name_H-M   'P 1'
#
loop_
_entity.id
_entity.type
_entity.pdbx_description
1 polymer ?
#
loop_
_entity_poly.entity_id
_entity_poly.type
_entity_poly.pdbx_seq_one_letter_code
_entity_poly.pdbx_strand_id
1 'polypeptide(L)'
;MKGGPGGKGGPGGKMGHIKAASEELAAVLNLTTAELVTQLRDGKSLAAIAEAQNVDISKVKEVLTTEFKAHLDEEVASGKHTQAEADEKLAKFVSRLDDMVNKARPQGGPMDDDHGRGGHGPRGMGDAQRQHNL
;
A
#
# COMPACT_ATOMS: atom_id res chain seq x y z
N MET A 1 -5.32 -38.30 -15.09
CA MET A 1 -5.44 -37.08 -15.92
C MET A 1 -6.16 -36.02 -15.10
N LYS A 2 -5.40 -35.17 -14.38
CA LYS A 2 -5.29 -33.71 -14.58
C LYS A 2 -6.64 -32.97 -14.60
N GLY A 3 -7.16 -32.69 -13.41
CA GLY A 3 -8.14 -31.64 -13.21
C GLY A 3 -7.45 -30.28 -13.25
N GLY A 4 -7.93 -29.38 -14.10
CA GLY A 4 -7.58 -27.96 -14.08
C GLY A 4 -8.33 -27.20 -15.18
N PRO A 5 -8.34 -25.87 -15.16
CA PRO A 5 -8.31 -24.94 -14.03
C PRO A 5 -9.64 -24.16 -13.94
N GLY A 6 -10.04 -23.81 -12.72
CA GLY A 6 -11.17 -22.90 -12.47
C GLY A 6 -10.94 -21.55 -13.16
N GLY A 7 -11.76 -21.27 -14.17
CA GLY A 7 -11.75 -20.03 -14.90
C GLY A 7 -12.69 -19.00 -14.29
N LYS A 8 -12.17 -17.77 -14.20
CA LYS A 8 -12.90 -16.49 -14.15
C LYS A 8 -13.53 -16.11 -12.80
N GLY A 9 -12.66 -15.69 -11.88
CA GLY A 9 -13.02 -14.58 -10.99
C GLY A 9 -13.30 -13.34 -11.84
N GLY A 10 -14.50 -12.78 -11.72
CA GLY A 10 -14.93 -11.59 -12.46
C GLY A 10 -14.19 -10.32 -12.02
N PRO A 11 -14.24 -9.25 -12.83
CA PRO A 11 -13.70 -7.96 -12.46
C PRO A 11 -14.58 -7.34 -11.35
N GLY A 12 -13.98 -7.01 -10.20
CA GLY A 12 -14.65 -6.15 -9.20
C GLY A 12 -14.83 -6.73 -7.79
N GLY A 13 -14.09 -7.77 -7.42
CA GLY A 13 -14.19 -8.37 -6.09
C GLY A 13 -13.09 -7.96 -5.14
N LYS A 14 -13.36 -6.95 -4.29
CA LYS A 14 -12.89 -6.88 -2.89
C LYS A 14 -11.37 -6.93 -2.70
N MET A 15 -10.68 -5.87 -3.08
CA MET A 15 -9.34 -5.59 -2.55
C MET A 15 -9.44 -4.25 -1.82
N GLY A 16 -9.33 -4.31 -0.49
CA GLY A 16 -8.95 -3.14 0.27
C GLY A 16 -7.59 -2.64 -0.22
N HIS A 17 -7.09 -1.56 0.38
CA HIS A 17 -5.86 -0.87 -0.03
C HIS A 17 -6.11 0.10 -1.19
N ILE A 18 -6.44 1.35 -0.83
CA ILE A 18 -6.24 2.59 -1.61
C ILE A 18 -6.38 2.36 -3.12
N LYS A 19 -7.56 2.66 -3.68
CA LYS A 19 -7.80 2.74 -5.14
C LYS A 19 -6.60 3.47 -5.75
N ALA A 20 -5.64 2.72 -6.30
CA ALA A 20 -4.26 3.19 -6.49
C ALA A 20 -4.13 4.30 -7.55
N ALA A 21 -5.25 4.70 -8.13
CA ALA A 21 -5.48 5.83 -8.99
C ALA A 21 -7.00 6.07 -8.94
N SER A 22 -7.49 7.05 -8.16
CA SER A 22 -8.88 7.47 -8.31
C SER A 22 -9.07 8.08 -9.70
N GLU A 23 -10.28 7.97 -10.25
CA GLU A 23 -10.60 8.51 -11.58
C GLU A 23 -10.40 10.03 -11.59
N GLU A 24 -10.77 10.70 -10.50
CA GLU A 24 -10.52 12.12 -10.25
C GLU A 24 -9.03 12.48 -10.30
N LEU A 25 -8.16 11.67 -9.69
CA LEU A 25 -6.73 11.96 -9.66
C LEU A 25 -6.10 11.76 -11.04
N ALA A 26 -6.54 10.75 -11.78
CA ALA A 26 -6.16 10.55 -13.17
C ALA A 26 -6.63 11.73 -14.04
N ALA A 27 -7.88 12.17 -13.87
CA ALA A 27 -8.45 13.31 -14.59
C ALA A 27 -7.69 14.61 -14.32
N VAL A 28 -7.34 14.88 -13.05
CA VAL A 28 -6.52 16.05 -12.66
C VAL A 28 -5.13 16.00 -13.29
N LEU A 29 -4.55 14.80 -13.40
CA LEU A 29 -3.25 14.56 -14.03
C LEU A 29 -3.32 14.50 -15.56
N ASN A 30 -4.50 14.69 -16.17
CA ASN A 30 -4.72 14.51 -17.62
C ASN A 30 -4.25 13.14 -18.13
N LEU A 31 -4.39 12.12 -17.29
CA LEU A 31 -4.00 10.75 -17.56
C LEU A 31 -5.21 9.83 -17.46
N THR A 32 -5.14 8.68 -18.11
CA THR A 32 -6.07 7.59 -17.80
C THR A 32 -5.69 6.91 -16.48
N THR A 33 -6.66 6.29 -15.81
CA THR A 33 -6.39 5.47 -14.61
C THR A 33 -5.37 4.37 -14.89
N ALA A 34 -5.40 3.78 -16.09
CA ALA A 34 -4.45 2.78 -16.53
C ALA A 34 -3.02 3.33 -16.64
N GLU A 35 -2.84 4.51 -17.24
CA GLU A 35 -1.54 5.17 -17.35
C GLU A 35 -0.99 5.60 -15.99
N LEU A 36 -1.85 6.17 -15.13
CA LEU A 36 -1.47 6.55 -13.77
C LEU A 36 -0.99 5.33 -12.97
N VAL A 37 -1.75 4.22 -12.99
CA VAL A 37 -1.35 2.97 -12.34
C VAL A 37 -0.05 2.42 -12.92
N THR A 38 0.15 2.52 -14.24
CA THR A 38 1.39 2.07 -14.91
C THR A 38 2.58 2.87 -14.41
N GLN A 39 2.48 4.20 -14.37
CA GLN A 39 3.55 5.07 -13.89
C GLN A 39 3.88 4.84 -12.40
N LEU A 40 2.85 4.62 -11.58
CA LEU A 40 3.05 4.28 -10.16
C LEU A 40 3.72 2.90 -10.00
N ARG A 41 3.37 1.92 -10.86
CA ARG A 41 4.03 0.61 -10.91
C ARG A 41 5.48 0.70 -11.35
N ASP A 42 5.77 1.60 -12.29
CA ASP A 42 7.13 1.91 -12.75
C ASP A 42 7.98 2.58 -11.66
N GLY A 43 7.42 2.82 -10.47
CA GLY A 43 8.14 3.42 -9.35
C GLY A 43 8.25 4.94 -9.47
N LYS A 44 7.40 5.60 -10.26
CA LYS A 44 7.27 7.06 -10.20
C LYS A 44 6.42 7.46 -9.00
N SER A 45 6.77 8.58 -8.39
CA SER A 45 5.97 9.20 -7.33
C SER A 45 4.83 10.04 -7.94
N LEU A 46 3.78 10.29 -7.17
CA LEU A 46 2.68 11.15 -7.63
C LEU A 46 3.17 12.58 -7.95
N ALA A 47 4.15 13.08 -7.19
CA ALA A 47 4.81 14.35 -7.46
C ALA A 47 5.49 14.35 -8.83
N ALA A 48 6.28 13.33 -9.15
CA ALA A 48 6.94 13.23 -10.45
C ALA A 48 5.95 13.13 -11.62
N ILE A 49 4.82 12.44 -11.43
CA ILE A 49 3.76 12.34 -12.44
C ILE A 49 3.06 13.70 -12.62
N ALA A 50 2.78 14.41 -11.53
CA ALA A 50 2.17 15.73 -11.56
C ALA A 50 3.07 16.76 -12.25
N GLU A 51 4.36 16.78 -11.92
CA GLU A 51 5.36 17.62 -12.57
C GLU A 51 5.44 17.33 -14.07
N ALA A 52 5.48 16.05 -14.47
CA ALA A 52 5.50 15.66 -15.89
C ALA A 52 4.26 16.15 -16.65
N GLN A 53 3.11 16.23 -15.98
CA GLN A 53 1.85 16.69 -16.55
C GLN A 53 1.62 18.20 -16.39
N ASN A 54 2.58 18.94 -15.84
CA ASN A 54 2.44 20.36 -15.49
C ASN A 54 1.23 20.65 -14.58
N VAL A 55 0.96 19.71 -13.67
CA VAL A 55 -0.12 19.80 -12.70
C VAL A 55 0.46 20.16 -11.34
N ASP A 56 -0.18 21.12 -10.68
CA ASP A 56 0.24 21.54 -9.35
C ASP A 56 0.02 20.40 -8.35
N ILE A 57 1.09 20.05 -7.62
CA ILE A 57 1.03 19.00 -6.60
C ILE A 57 0.00 19.31 -5.51
N SER A 58 -0.33 20.59 -5.29
CA SER A 58 -1.37 21.03 -4.37
C SER A 58 -2.75 20.51 -4.79
N LYS A 59 -3.06 20.49 -6.08
CA LYS A 59 -4.33 19.93 -6.60
C LYS A 59 -4.40 18.43 -6.37
N VAL A 60 -3.29 17.72 -6.57
CA VAL A 60 -3.21 16.28 -6.32
C VAL A 60 -3.44 15.97 -4.84
N LYS A 61 -2.83 16.76 -3.95
CA LYS A 61 -3.03 16.68 -2.50
C LYS A 61 -4.49 16.90 -2.10
N GLU A 62 -5.14 17.94 -2.64
CA GLU A 62 -6.54 18.25 -2.37
C GLU A 62 -7.48 17.11 -2.75
N VAL A 63 -7.29 16.51 -3.94
CA VAL A 63 -8.07 15.35 -4.38
C VAL A 63 -7.88 14.17 -3.43
N LEU A 64 -6.63 13.85 -3.05
CA LEU A 64 -6.33 12.77 -2.12
C LEU A 64 -6.98 12.99 -0.74
N THR A 65 -6.91 14.22 -0.21
CA THR A 65 -7.53 14.56 1.08
C THR A 65 -9.04 14.46 1.02
N THR A 66 -9.67 14.90 -0.07
CA THR A 66 -11.12 14.84 -0.26
C THR A 66 -11.62 13.40 -0.34
N GLU A 67 -10.97 12.56 -1.15
CA GLU A 67 -11.28 11.13 -1.28
C GLU A 67 -11.11 10.39 0.05
N PHE A 68 -10.01 10.65 0.76
CA PHE A 68 -9.75 10.02 2.06
C PHE A 68 -10.79 10.44 3.10
N LYS A 69 -11.17 11.72 3.11
CA LYS A 69 -12.24 12.21 3.97
C LYS A 69 -13.58 11.55 3.66
N ALA A 70 -13.96 11.44 2.39
CA ALA A 70 -15.21 10.78 1.99
C ALA A 70 -15.26 9.32 2.46
N HIS A 71 -14.16 8.58 2.32
CA HIS A 71 -14.06 7.21 2.82
C HIS A 71 -14.16 7.14 4.35
N LEU A 72 -13.54 8.08 5.07
CA LEU A 72 -13.66 8.15 6.52
C LEU A 72 -15.10 8.47 6.94
N ASP A 73 -15.76 9.41 6.28
CA ASP A 73 -17.15 9.77 6.55
C ASP A 73 -18.09 8.57 6.30
N GLU A 74 -17.84 7.76 5.27
CA GLU A 74 -18.55 6.48 5.06
C GLU A 74 -18.30 5.49 6.20
N GLU A 75 -17.07 5.37 6.69
CA GLU A 75 -16.76 4.47 7.82
C GLU A 75 -17.40 4.96 9.12
N VAL A 76 -17.45 6.27 9.34
CA VAL A 76 -18.17 6.88 10.47
C VAL A 76 -19.67 6.65 10.36
N ALA A 77 -20.25 6.87 9.18
CA ALA A 77 -21.65 6.61 8.91
C ALA A 77 -22.00 5.12 9.07
N SER A 78 -21.07 4.22 8.73
CA SER A 78 -21.23 2.78 8.94
C SER A 78 -21.04 2.34 10.40
N GLY A 79 -20.66 3.26 11.30
CA GLY A 79 -20.42 2.99 12.73
C GLY A 79 -19.13 2.22 13.01
N LYS A 80 -18.24 2.05 12.02
CA LYS A 80 -16.92 1.42 12.19
C LYS A 80 -15.90 2.35 12.84
N HIS A 81 -16.09 3.65 12.68
CA HIS A 81 -15.25 4.68 13.28
C HIS A 81 -16.08 5.78 13.93
N THR A 82 -15.51 6.43 14.93
CA THR A 82 -16.08 7.67 15.48
C THR A 82 -15.58 8.88 14.70
N GLN A 83 -16.35 9.98 14.73
CA GLN A 83 -15.94 11.24 14.07
C GLN A 83 -14.54 11.69 14.54
N ALA A 84 -14.26 11.57 15.84
CA ALA A 84 -12.96 11.92 16.41
C ALA A 84 -11.80 11.08 15.84
N GLU A 85 -12.01 9.78 15.62
CA GLU A 85 -11.01 8.92 14.99
C GLU A 85 -10.80 9.24 13.51
N ALA A 86 -11.88 9.60 12.80
CA ALA A 86 -11.80 10.05 11.41
C ALA A 86 -10.99 11.34 11.30
N ASP A 87 -11.26 12.33 12.14
CA ASP A 87 -10.52 13.59 12.15
C ASP A 87 -9.03 13.39 12.50
N GLU A 88 -8.71 12.52 13.47
CA GLU A 88 -7.33 12.19 13.81
C GLU A 88 -6.60 11.48 12.66
N LYS A 89 -7.29 10.56 11.97
CA LYS A 89 -6.76 9.88 10.78
C LYS A 89 -6.54 10.86 9.63
N LEU A 90 -7.46 11.77 9.39
CA LEU A 90 -7.35 12.80 8.36
C LEU A 90 -6.15 13.72 8.63
N ALA A 91 -5.97 14.17 9.88
CA ALA A 91 -4.82 14.99 10.26
C ALA A 91 -3.48 14.26 10.07
N LYS A 92 -3.41 12.97 10.45
CA LYS A 92 -2.23 12.12 10.20
C LYS A 92 -1.98 11.91 8.71
N PHE A 93 -3.05 11.76 7.92
CA PHE A 93 -2.98 11.60 6.47
C PHE A 93 -2.42 12.85 5.81
N VAL A 94 -2.96 14.04 6.14
CA VAL A 94 -2.48 15.34 5.63
C VAL A 94 -1.01 15.56 6.00
N SER A 95 -0.62 15.26 7.25
CA SER A 95 0.77 15.42 7.69
C SER A 95 1.75 14.49 6.96
N ARG A 96 1.29 13.31 6.53
CA ARG A 96 2.08 12.35 5.74
C ARG A 96 1.90 12.51 4.23
N LEU A 97 1.00 13.39 3.81
CA LEU A 97 0.60 13.53 2.42
C LEU A 97 1.78 13.96 1.57
N ASP A 98 2.56 14.93 2.07
CA ASP A 98 3.80 15.38 1.46
C ASP A 98 4.79 14.22 1.25
N ASP A 99 5.03 13.41 2.28
CA ASP A 99 5.89 12.23 2.15
C ASP A 99 5.30 11.22 1.15
N MET A 100 3.99 10.97 1.17
CA MET A 100 3.36 9.99 0.29
C MET A 100 3.38 10.41 -1.18
N VAL A 101 3.17 11.69 -1.50
CA VAL A 101 3.20 12.15 -2.88
C VAL A 101 4.62 12.23 -3.44
N ASN A 102 5.61 12.51 -2.58
CA ASN A 102 7.02 12.57 -2.97
C ASN A 102 7.70 11.20 -2.98
N LYS A 103 7.30 10.28 -2.09
CA LYS A 103 7.90 8.96 -1.97
C LYS A 103 7.25 8.01 -2.97
N ALA A 104 7.95 7.78 -4.09
CA ALA A 104 7.68 6.62 -4.92
C ALA A 104 7.72 5.37 -4.03
N ARG A 105 6.71 4.49 -4.14
CA ARG A 105 6.78 3.17 -3.49
C ARG A 105 8.12 2.55 -3.90
N PRO A 106 9.04 2.23 -2.97
CA PRO A 106 10.22 1.49 -3.35
C PRO A 106 9.72 0.17 -3.95
N GLN A 107 10.03 -0.07 -5.22
CA GLN A 107 9.91 -1.41 -5.80
C GLN A 107 10.79 -2.32 -4.95
N GLY A 108 10.17 -3.07 -4.04
CA GLY A 108 10.88 -3.93 -3.08
C GLY A 108 11.40 -3.19 -1.85
N GLY A 109 10.53 -2.90 -0.89
CA GLY A 109 10.92 -3.03 0.52
C GLY A 109 10.79 -4.51 0.90
N PRO A 110 11.70 -5.08 1.71
CA PRO A 110 11.68 -6.51 2.01
C PRO A 110 10.30 -6.88 2.54
N MET A 111 9.66 -7.87 1.91
CA MET A 111 8.70 -8.66 2.66
C MET A 111 9.53 -9.29 3.77
N ASP A 112 9.36 -8.77 4.98
CA ASP A 112 9.56 -9.52 6.20
C ASP A 112 8.56 -10.70 6.20
N ASP A 113 8.83 -11.69 5.34
CA ASP A 113 8.27 -13.05 5.39
C ASP A 113 8.81 -13.81 6.63
N ASP A 114 9.10 -13.12 7.74
CA ASP A 114 9.56 -13.70 9.00
C ASP A 114 8.64 -13.29 10.17
N HIS A 115 7.32 -13.33 9.93
CA HIS A 115 6.32 -13.44 11.01
C HIS A 115 5.94 -14.91 11.26
N GLY A 116 6.92 -15.81 11.10
CA GLY A 116 6.87 -17.19 11.56
C GLY A 116 7.25 -17.29 13.03
N ARG A 117 6.26 -17.08 13.91
CA ARG A 117 6.14 -17.67 15.25
C ARG A 117 7.38 -18.35 15.88
N GLY A 118 7.77 -17.83 17.04
CA GLY A 118 8.12 -18.66 18.18
C GLY A 118 9.62 -18.85 18.41
N GLY A 119 10.16 -18.05 19.32
CA GLY A 119 11.51 -18.27 19.84
C GLY A 119 11.63 -19.66 20.46
N HIS A 120 12.74 -20.34 20.21
CA HIS A 120 13.33 -21.38 21.04
C HIS A 120 14.86 -21.24 20.90
N GLY A 121 15.54 -21.04 22.04
CA GLY A 121 16.97 -20.79 22.14
C GLY A 121 17.86 -21.96 21.70
N PRO A 122 19.18 -21.87 21.91
CA PRO A 122 20.12 -22.87 21.42
C PRO A 122 19.95 -24.15 22.24
N ARG A 123 19.33 -25.18 21.66
CA ARG A 123 19.47 -26.56 22.15
C ARG A 123 20.72 -27.15 21.53
N GLY A 124 21.79 -27.19 22.32
CA GLY A 124 22.84 -28.19 22.12
C GLY A 124 22.30 -29.58 22.44
N MET A 125 22.61 -30.57 21.60
CA MET A 125 22.72 -31.99 21.97
C MET A 125 23.34 -32.81 20.80
N GLY A 126 24.42 -33.55 21.09
CA GLY A 126 25.07 -34.55 20.21
C GLY A 126 26.09 -33.93 19.25
N ASP A 127 27.34 -34.37 19.12
CA ASP A 127 27.77 -35.76 19.02
C ASP A 127 29.16 -36.00 19.64
N ALA A 128 29.35 -37.24 20.09
CA ALA A 128 30.57 -37.75 20.67
C ALA A 128 31.68 -37.94 19.64
N GLN A 129 32.91 -37.55 19.98
CA GLN A 129 34.08 -38.37 19.66
C GLN A 129 35.04 -38.33 20.87
N ARG A 130 34.84 -39.31 21.75
CA ARG A 130 35.86 -39.79 22.66
C ARG A 130 36.97 -40.43 21.82
N GLN A 131 38.21 -40.38 22.34
CA GLN A 131 39.44 -41.06 21.93
C GLN A 131 40.42 -40.21 21.09
N HIS A 132 41.34 -39.56 21.80
CA HIS A 132 42.76 -39.73 21.53
C HIS A 132 43.42 -40.11 22.86
N ASN A 133 43.88 -41.35 22.92
CA ASN A 133 44.65 -41.92 24.01
C ASN A 133 46.11 -42.00 23.51
N LEU A 134 47.02 -41.46 24.32
CA LEU A 134 48.49 -41.58 24.31
C LEU A 134 49.23 -41.00 23.09
#